data_AF-A0A1F8LPH1-F1
#
_entry.id   AF-A0A1F8LPH1-F1
#
_cell.length_a   1.000
_cell.length_b   1.000
_cell.length_c   1.000
_cell.angle_alpha   90.00
_cell.angle_beta   90.00
_cell.angle_gamma   90.00
#
_symmetry.space_group_name_H-M   'P 1'
#
loop_
_entity.id
_entity.type
_entity.pdbx_description
1 polymer ?
#
loop_
_entity_poly.entity_id
_entity_poly.type
_entity_poly.pdbx_seq_one_letter_code
_entity_poly.pdbx_strand_id
1 'polypeptide(L)'
;MWDLSPYLPLFLIWAMVFGPLTGWLAGRRQRQRLVWLVYGGLLGPLALLIVALAPPGQCPACEAPLRGWAYVCPACGRQLRGSVGFAEEGGGKVGAAAALPPLPPVAALPPLHLPTTAPGRGSSPSPTATDGPAGTAHTTGGPPATAPGQAVLLAVGYFVGGSEALTVGARYAILRRHDVLQIQGPVDVGPGTVLLEHALEALEVSAIGNRLVVSGVGDRRRHFVVAFQIVAGLGGNELERGLDVYWAAPAGPAVHP
;
A
#
# COMPACT_ATOMS: atom_id res chain seq x y z
N MET A 1 -39.01 28.73 14.27
CA MET A 1 -39.45 27.85 13.16
C MET A 1 -39.09 28.57 11.88
N TRP A 2 -38.24 27.99 11.04
CA TRP A 2 -37.89 28.57 9.75
C TRP A 2 -38.92 28.08 8.74
N ASP A 3 -39.77 28.98 8.22
CA ASP A 3 -40.69 28.63 7.15
C ASP A 3 -39.91 28.37 5.86
N LEU A 4 -39.69 27.09 5.56
CA LEU A 4 -39.03 26.63 4.33
C LEU A 4 -39.95 26.66 3.10
N SER A 5 -41.23 27.01 3.30
CA SER A 5 -42.27 27.07 2.27
C SER A 5 -41.87 27.87 1.01
N PRO A 6 -41.29 29.09 1.09
CA PRO A 6 -40.92 29.84 -0.12
C PRO A 6 -39.75 29.22 -0.91
N TYR A 7 -38.93 28.37 -0.29
CA TYR A 7 -37.78 27.75 -0.94
C TYR A 7 -38.11 26.41 -1.62
N LEU A 8 -39.23 25.79 -1.26
CA LEU A 8 -39.69 24.52 -1.83
C LEU A 8 -39.82 24.53 -3.37
N PRO A 9 -40.49 25.51 -4.02
CA PRO A 9 -40.59 25.52 -5.48
C PRO A 9 -39.22 25.69 -6.16
N LEU A 10 -38.34 26.53 -5.60
CA LEU A 10 -36.99 26.72 -6.11
C LEU A 10 -36.18 25.42 -6.04
N PHE A 11 -36.28 24.69 -4.91
CA PHE A 11 -35.63 23.40 -4.73
C PHE A 11 -36.15 22.34 -5.73
N LEU A 12 -37.45 22.31 -6.00
CA LEU A 12 -38.03 21.38 -6.98
C LEU A 12 -37.54 21.66 -8.41
N ILE A 13 -37.52 22.93 -8.83
CA ILE A 13 -36.99 23.33 -10.14
C ILE A 13 -35.52 22.93 -10.24
N TRP A 14 -34.75 23.21 -9.20
CA TRP A 14 -33.34 22.85 -9.11
C TRP A 14 -33.13 21.33 -9.23
N ALA A 15 -33.88 20.53 -8.47
CA ALA A 15 -33.79 19.08 -8.52
C ALA A 15 -34.19 18.50 -9.90
N MET A 16 -35.21 19.07 -10.55
CA MET A 16 -35.63 18.68 -11.91
C MET A 16 -34.57 18.97 -12.97
N VAL A 17 -33.76 20.03 -12.82
CA VAL A 17 -32.71 20.35 -13.79
C VAL A 17 -31.47 19.51 -13.54
N PHE A 18 -30.98 19.47 -12.29
CA PHE A 18 -29.68 18.86 -11.99
C PHE A 18 -29.73 17.33 -11.86
N GLY A 19 -30.85 16.74 -11.42
CA GLY A 19 -31.00 15.29 -11.30
C GLY A 19 -30.86 14.54 -12.63
N PRO A 20 -31.66 14.87 -13.67
CA PRO A 20 -31.53 14.25 -14.98
C PRO A 20 -30.17 14.49 -15.64
N LEU A 21 -29.61 15.71 -15.51
CA LEU A 21 -28.33 16.06 -16.14
C LEU A 21 -27.16 15.25 -15.55
N THR A 22 -27.11 15.12 -14.22
CA THR A 22 -26.12 14.28 -13.52
C THR A 22 -26.32 12.80 -13.81
N GLY A 23 -27.56 12.30 -13.80
CA GLY A 23 -27.89 10.92 -14.14
C GLY A 23 -27.48 10.54 -15.55
N TRP A 24 -27.69 11.43 -16.52
CA TRP A 24 -27.25 11.27 -17.91
C TRP A 24 -25.72 11.24 -18.04
N LEU A 25 -25.03 12.19 -17.41
CA LEU A 25 -23.56 12.27 -17.43
C LEU A 25 -22.93 11.04 -16.77
N ALA A 26 -23.49 10.59 -15.64
CA ALA A 26 -23.09 9.36 -14.95
C ALA A 26 -23.29 8.13 -15.84
N GLY A 27 -24.39 8.07 -16.60
CA GLY A 27 -24.65 7.02 -17.57
C GLY A 27 -23.60 6.94 -18.69
N ARG A 28 -23.18 8.09 -19.24
CA ARG A 28 -22.07 8.15 -20.22
C ARG A 28 -20.75 7.69 -19.63
N ARG A 29 -20.54 7.84 -18.33
CA ARG A 29 -19.34 7.35 -17.60
C ARG A 29 -19.50 5.95 -17.04
N GLN A 30 -20.53 5.21 -17.46
CA GLN A 30 -20.85 3.85 -16.99
C GLN A 30 -20.99 3.72 -15.47
N ARG A 31 -21.55 4.76 -14.82
CA ARG A 31 -21.90 4.73 -13.39
C ARG A 31 -23.40 4.43 -13.22
N GLN A 32 -23.79 4.03 -12.01
CA GLN A 32 -25.20 3.78 -11.68
C GLN A 32 -26.02 5.07 -11.81
N ARG A 33 -26.89 5.12 -12.83
CA ARG A 33 -27.68 6.33 -13.19
C ARG A 33 -28.61 6.79 -12.07
N LEU A 34 -29.30 5.86 -11.42
CA LEU A 34 -30.27 6.12 -10.35
C LEU A 34 -29.65 6.83 -9.14
N VAL A 35 -28.51 6.33 -8.67
CA VAL A 35 -27.79 6.91 -7.53
C VAL A 35 -27.38 8.35 -7.84
N TRP A 36 -26.81 8.59 -9.02
CA TRP A 36 -26.39 9.93 -9.41
C TRP A 36 -27.53 10.90 -9.70
N LEU A 37 -28.70 10.42 -10.13
CA LEU A 37 -29.89 11.25 -10.28
C LEU A 37 -30.35 11.83 -8.94
N VAL A 38 -30.39 10.99 -7.90
CA VAL A 38 -30.75 11.43 -6.54
C VAL A 38 -29.71 12.42 -6.00
N TYR A 39 -28.41 12.12 -6.16
CA TYR A 39 -27.35 13.04 -5.75
C TYR A 39 -27.39 14.37 -6.51
N GLY A 40 -27.67 14.36 -7.81
CA GLY A 40 -27.87 15.58 -8.58
C GLY A 40 -29.04 16.39 -8.09
N GLY A 41 -30.15 15.74 -7.72
CA GLY A 41 -31.30 16.41 -7.15
C GLY A 41 -31.08 16.98 -5.75
N LEU A 42 -30.05 16.55 -5.02
CA LEU A 42 -29.72 16.99 -3.65
C LEU A 42 -28.52 17.92 -3.55
N LEU A 43 -27.53 17.78 -4.44
CA LEU A 43 -26.27 18.56 -4.47
C LEU A 43 -26.19 19.51 -5.67
N GLY A 44 -27.01 19.29 -6.70
CA GLY A 44 -27.12 20.11 -7.90
C GLY A 44 -25.84 20.25 -8.69
N PRO A 45 -25.33 21.48 -8.89
CA PRO A 45 -24.15 21.72 -9.72
C PRO A 45 -22.90 21.07 -9.13
N LEU A 46 -22.83 20.89 -7.81
CA LEU A 46 -21.68 20.24 -7.17
C LEU A 46 -21.60 18.76 -7.56
N ALA A 47 -22.73 18.06 -7.68
CA ALA A 47 -22.74 16.68 -8.16
C ALA A 47 -22.26 16.58 -9.61
N LEU A 48 -22.64 17.53 -10.49
CA LEU A 48 -22.11 17.58 -11.86
C LEU A 48 -20.59 17.73 -11.88
N LEU A 49 -20.05 18.64 -11.06
CA LEU A 49 -18.62 18.87 -10.97
C LEU A 49 -17.88 17.60 -10.52
N ILE A 50 -18.41 16.90 -9.50
CA ILE A 50 -17.83 15.64 -9.02
C ILE A 50 -17.87 14.58 -10.13
N VAL A 51 -19.00 14.39 -10.82
CA VAL A 51 -19.08 13.42 -11.92
C VAL A 51 -18.13 13.79 -13.05
N ALA A 52 -17.99 15.07 -13.38
CA ALA A 52 -17.12 15.56 -14.45
C ALA A 52 -15.62 15.35 -14.15
N LEU A 53 -15.22 15.40 -12.88
CA LEU A 53 -13.84 15.15 -12.44
C LEU A 53 -13.57 13.66 -12.15
N ALA A 54 -14.62 12.86 -11.93
CA ALA A 54 -14.46 11.48 -11.52
C ALA A 54 -13.92 10.60 -12.67
N PRO A 55 -12.98 9.67 -12.39
CA PRO A 55 -12.40 8.80 -13.40
C PRO A 55 -13.45 7.92 -14.11
N PRO A 56 -13.17 7.48 -15.35
CA PRO A 56 -14.08 6.62 -16.11
C PRO A 56 -14.33 5.31 -15.35
N GLY A 57 -15.55 4.77 -15.48
CA GLY A 57 -15.95 3.52 -14.83
C GLY A 57 -15.33 2.25 -15.41
N GLN A 58 -14.43 2.37 -16.40
CA GLN A 58 -13.77 1.26 -17.06
C GLN A 58 -12.29 1.55 -17.27
N CYS A 59 -11.48 0.50 -17.26
CA CYS A 59 -10.06 0.62 -17.59
C CYS A 59 -9.90 0.87 -19.11
N PRO A 60 -9.20 1.92 -19.54
CA PRO A 60 -8.98 2.19 -20.97
C PRO A 60 -8.09 1.16 -21.66
N ALA A 61 -7.44 0.28 -20.91
CA ALA A 61 -6.52 -0.73 -21.46
C ALA A 61 -7.18 -2.09 -21.67
N CYS A 62 -8.06 -2.51 -20.77
CA CYS A 62 -8.67 -3.85 -20.80
C CYS A 62 -10.19 -3.83 -20.70
N GLU A 63 -10.80 -2.64 -20.66
CA GLU A 63 -12.25 -2.41 -20.54
C GLU A 63 -12.91 -2.97 -19.27
N ALA A 64 -12.13 -3.55 -18.35
CA ALA A 64 -12.65 -4.10 -17.12
C ALA A 64 -13.36 -3.02 -16.28
N PRO A 65 -14.53 -3.35 -15.70
CA PRO A 65 -15.30 -2.41 -14.90
C PRO A 65 -14.54 -2.05 -13.62
N LEU A 66 -14.41 -0.75 -13.36
CA LEU A 66 -13.77 -0.19 -12.18
C LEU A 66 -14.84 0.24 -11.18
N ARG A 67 -14.77 -0.32 -9.97
CA ARG A 67 -15.60 0.13 -8.85
C ARG A 67 -14.85 1.17 -8.03
N GLY A 68 -15.45 2.33 -7.82
CA GLY A 68 -14.91 3.39 -6.96
C GLY A 68 -13.81 4.23 -7.61
N TRP A 69 -12.82 4.62 -6.80
CA TRP A 69 -11.67 5.47 -7.18
C TRP A 69 -10.38 4.65 -7.15
N ALA A 70 -10.37 3.53 -7.87
CA ALA A 70 -9.20 2.66 -7.93
C ALA A 70 -8.05 3.33 -8.69
N TYR A 71 -6.85 3.32 -8.12
CA TYR A 71 -5.63 3.84 -8.75
C TYR A 71 -4.99 2.85 -9.72
N VAL A 72 -5.31 1.57 -9.57
CA VAL A 72 -4.79 0.47 -10.37
C VAL A 72 -5.97 -0.37 -10.83
N CYS A 73 -5.97 -0.77 -12.11
CA CYS A 73 -6.98 -1.69 -12.61
C CYS A 73 -6.78 -3.07 -11.95
N PRO A 74 -7.79 -3.63 -11.26
CA PRO A 74 -7.66 -4.95 -10.63
C PRO A 74 -7.58 -6.10 -11.65
N ALA A 75 -7.97 -5.87 -12.91
CA ALA A 75 -7.94 -6.89 -13.95
C ALA A 75 -6.58 -6.96 -14.65
N CYS A 76 -6.02 -5.82 -15.08
CA CYS A 76 -4.77 -5.80 -15.85
C CYS A 76 -3.56 -5.21 -15.10
N GLY A 77 -3.74 -4.72 -13.88
CA GLY A 77 -2.66 -4.11 -13.09
C GLY A 77 -2.19 -2.74 -13.59
N ARG A 78 -2.79 -2.19 -14.65
CA ARG A 78 -2.38 -0.88 -15.19
C ARG A 78 -2.78 0.25 -14.22
N GLN A 79 -1.86 1.17 -13.95
CA GLN A 79 -2.16 2.40 -13.22
C GLN A 79 -3.10 3.29 -14.03
N LEU A 80 -4.17 3.76 -13.38
CA LEU A 80 -5.23 4.57 -13.98
C LEU A 80 -5.01 6.07 -13.78
N ARG A 81 -4.07 6.45 -12.89
CA ARG A 81 -3.58 7.82 -12.74
C ARG A 81 -2.28 7.96 -13.53
N GLY A 82 -2.34 8.68 -14.64
CA GLY A 82 -1.16 8.94 -15.46
C GLY A 82 -1.50 9.58 -16.79
N SER A 83 -2.19 10.73 -16.78
CA SER A 83 -2.12 11.77 -17.83
C SER A 83 -3.14 12.89 -17.59
N VAL A 84 -3.30 13.40 -16.35
CA VAL A 84 -3.59 14.84 -16.28
C VAL A 84 -2.25 15.48 -16.62
N GLY A 85 -2.09 15.81 -17.91
CA GLY A 85 -0.94 16.51 -18.41
C GLY A 85 -0.81 17.83 -17.67
N PHE A 86 -0.06 17.84 -16.57
CA PHE A 86 0.94 18.86 -16.48
C PHE A 86 1.84 18.58 -17.68
N ALA A 87 1.70 19.40 -18.70
CA ALA A 87 2.60 19.41 -19.82
C ALA A 87 4.01 19.58 -19.26
N GLU A 88 4.70 18.46 -19.05
CA GLU A 88 6.14 18.44 -18.89
C GLU A 88 6.69 18.69 -20.29
N GLU A 89 6.60 19.96 -20.69
CA GLU A 89 7.24 20.53 -21.87
C GLU A 89 8.74 20.55 -21.59
N GLY A 90 9.34 19.35 -21.61
CA GLY A 90 10.70 19.12 -21.14
C GLY A 90 11.16 17.73 -21.56
N GLY A 91 11.37 17.56 -22.86
CA GLY A 91 11.79 16.31 -23.48
C GLY A 91 13.10 15.75 -22.91
N GLY A 92 12.98 14.88 -21.92
CA GLY A 92 13.98 13.88 -21.61
C GLY A 92 13.68 12.62 -22.40
N LYS A 93 14.45 12.35 -23.47
CA LYS A 93 14.47 11.06 -24.16
C LYS A 93 14.93 9.98 -23.16
N VAL A 94 14.03 9.47 -22.34
CA VAL A 94 14.23 8.16 -21.69
C VAL A 94 14.10 7.14 -22.80
N GLY A 95 15.26 6.56 -23.14
CA GLY A 95 15.43 5.63 -24.24
C GLY A 95 14.37 4.53 -24.21
N ALA A 96 13.93 4.16 -25.41
CA ALA A 96 13.06 3.02 -25.63
C ALA A 96 13.54 1.84 -24.78
N ALA A 97 12.74 1.49 -23.77
CA ALA A 97 12.86 0.18 -23.14
C ALA A 97 12.69 -0.82 -24.28
N ALA A 98 13.79 -1.47 -24.64
CA ALA A 98 13.82 -2.53 -25.61
C ALA A 98 12.64 -3.47 -25.33
N ALA A 99 11.81 -3.68 -26.35
CA ALA A 99 10.70 -4.60 -26.30
C ALA A 99 11.19 -5.93 -25.72
N LEU A 100 10.81 -6.22 -24.48
CA LEU A 100 10.98 -7.53 -23.90
C LEU A 100 10.29 -8.52 -24.85
N PRO A 101 10.97 -9.59 -25.29
CA PRO A 101 10.35 -10.60 -26.14
C PRO A 101 9.11 -11.16 -25.44
N PRO A 102 8.06 -11.51 -26.21
CA PRO A 102 6.85 -12.11 -25.65
C PRO A 102 7.25 -13.34 -24.83
N LEU A 103 6.85 -13.35 -23.55
CA LEU A 103 7.02 -14.50 -22.67
C LEU A 103 6.40 -15.73 -23.36
N PRO A 104 7.11 -16.87 -23.38
CA PRO A 104 6.57 -18.09 -23.96
C PRO A 104 5.26 -18.47 -23.25
N PRO A 105 4.30 -19.08 -23.96
CA PRO A 105 3.07 -19.57 -23.35
C PRO A 105 3.43 -20.51 -22.21
N VAL A 106 2.94 -20.19 -21.01
CA VAL A 106 3.06 -21.04 -19.83
C VAL A 106 2.39 -22.36 -20.18
N ALA A 107 3.19 -23.36 -20.57
CA ALA A 107 2.74 -24.72 -20.73
C ALA A 107 2.11 -25.13 -19.39
N ALA A 108 0.87 -25.62 -19.45
CA ALA A 108 0.09 -26.03 -18.30
C ALA A 108 0.95 -26.86 -17.35
N LEU A 109 1.26 -26.31 -16.18
CA LEU A 109 1.90 -27.06 -15.11
C LEU A 109 1.02 -28.28 -14.82
N PRO A 110 1.59 -29.50 -14.77
CA PRO A 110 0.84 -30.68 -14.39
C PRO A 110 0.20 -30.44 -13.00
N PRO A 111 -1.02 -30.94 -12.78
CA PRO A 111 -1.74 -30.72 -11.53
C PRO A 111 -0.87 -31.20 -10.36
N LEU A 112 -0.53 -30.27 -9.46
CA LEU A 112 0.15 -30.59 -8.22
C LEU A 112 -0.80 -31.47 -7.40
N HIS A 113 -0.47 -32.74 -7.26
CA HIS A 113 -1.13 -33.64 -6.31
C HIS A 113 -0.81 -33.17 -4.89
N LEU A 114 -1.66 -32.30 -4.34
CA LEU A 114 -1.66 -32.00 -2.92
C LEU A 114 -2.02 -33.29 -2.15
N PRO A 115 -1.17 -33.76 -1.22
CA PRO A 115 -1.53 -34.86 -0.36
C PRO A 115 -2.74 -34.44 0.47
N THR A 116 -3.89 -35.06 0.17
CA THR A 116 -5.09 -34.98 0.99
C THR A 116 -4.77 -35.68 2.31
N THR A 117 -4.46 -34.89 3.34
CA THR A 117 -4.44 -35.37 4.71
C THR A 117 -5.86 -35.73 5.12
N ALA A 118 -6.14 -37.03 5.16
CA ALA A 118 -7.37 -37.56 5.72
C ALA A 118 -7.50 -37.12 7.21
N PRO A 119 -8.71 -36.76 7.68
CA PRO A 119 -8.92 -36.47 9.09
C PRO A 119 -8.79 -37.77 9.90
N GLY A 120 -7.63 -37.93 10.54
CA GLY A 120 -7.37 -38.99 11.50
C GLY A 120 -8.24 -38.81 12.73
N ARG A 121 -9.22 -39.70 12.86
CA ARG A 121 -10.04 -39.91 14.06
C ARG A 121 -9.17 -40.64 15.11
N GLY A 122 -8.69 -39.95 16.13
CA GLY A 122 -8.10 -40.54 17.34
C GLY A 122 -8.80 -39.92 18.55
N SER A 123 -9.68 -40.64 19.24
CA SER A 123 -9.35 -41.64 20.28
C SER A 123 -8.56 -41.01 21.42
N SER A 124 -9.32 -40.57 22.42
CA SER A 124 -8.89 -40.05 23.71
C SER A 124 -8.26 -41.17 24.57
N PRO A 125 -7.07 -40.95 25.16
CA PRO A 125 -6.66 -41.65 26.36
C PRO A 125 -6.67 -40.73 27.59
N SER A 126 -7.08 -41.33 28.71
CA SER A 126 -7.18 -40.74 30.05
C SER A 126 -5.86 -40.22 30.63
N PRO A 127 -5.90 -39.29 31.59
CA PRO A 127 -4.72 -38.72 32.23
C PRO A 127 -4.14 -39.70 33.25
N THR A 128 -2.84 -40.01 33.13
CA THR A 128 -2.07 -40.59 34.21
C THR A 128 -1.17 -39.51 34.77
N ALA A 129 -1.41 -39.15 36.03
CA ALA A 129 -0.56 -38.27 36.80
C ALA A 129 0.80 -38.94 36.99
N THR A 130 1.88 -38.25 36.63
CA THR A 130 3.24 -38.61 37.03
C THR A 130 3.96 -37.32 37.37
N ASP A 131 4.09 -37.09 38.68
CA ASP A 131 4.99 -36.12 39.25
C ASP A 131 6.43 -36.49 38.88
N GLY A 132 7.13 -35.53 38.26
CA GLY A 132 8.57 -35.61 37.99
C GLY A 132 9.16 -34.19 38.00
N PRO A 133 10.14 -33.89 38.87
CA PRO A 133 10.78 -32.58 38.91
C PRO A 133 11.98 -32.54 37.94
N ALA A 134 12.39 -31.30 37.65
CA ALA A 134 13.66 -30.88 37.02
C ALA A 134 13.67 -30.72 35.48
N GLY A 135 13.83 -29.44 35.09
CA GLY A 135 14.80 -29.08 34.06
C GLY A 135 14.25 -28.84 32.67
N THR A 136 13.62 -27.68 32.45
CA THR A 136 13.72 -27.04 31.12
C THR A 136 13.99 -25.56 31.31
N ALA A 137 15.25 -25.18 31.17
CA ALA A 137 15.65 -23.79 31.05
C ALA A 137 14.94 -23.20 29.83
N HIS A 138 14.06 -22.23 30.07
CA HIS A 138 13.74 -21.26 29.04
C HIS A 138 15.02 -20.46 28.78
N THR A 139 15.74 -20.85 27.74
CA THR A 139 16.74 -20.00 27.13
C THR A 139 16.00 -18.78 26.58
N THR A 140 15.94 -17.72 27.40
CA THR A 140 15.76 -16.35 26.94
C THR A 140 16.95 -16.05 26.03
N GLY A 141 16.88 -16.52 24.79
CA GLY A 141 17.83 -16.22 23.75
C GLY A 141 17.71 -14.72 23.49
N GLY A 142 18.56 -13.96 24.17
CA GLY A 142 18.75 -12.55 23.84
C GLY A 142 19.01 -12.45 22.32
N PRO A 143 18.48 -11.41 21.66
CA PRO A 143 18.65 -11.25 20.22
C PRO A 143 20.13 -11.43 19.88
N PRO A 144 20.47 -12.29 18.90
CA PRO A 144 21.85 -12.58 18.55
C PRO A 144 22.57 -11.25 18.31
N ALA A 145 23.73 -11.08 18.93
CA ALA A 145 24.52 -9.86 18.78
C ALA A 145 24.86 -9.68 17.29
N THR A 146 24.17 -8.75 16.64
CA THR A 146 24.29 -8.47 15.21
C THR A 146 25.72 -8.06 14.90
N ALA A 147 26.37 -8.74 13.96
CA ALA A 147 27.71 -8.34 13.52
C ALA A 147 27.66 -6.92 12.92
N PRO A 148 28.63 -6.04 13.23
CA PRO A 148 28.67 -4.70 12.65
C PRO A 148 28.69 -4.79 11.12
N GLY A 149 27.77 -4.09 10.46
CA GLY A 149 27.60 -4.12 9.00
C GLY A 149 26.40 -4.92 8.51
N GLN A 150 25.79 -5.77 9.36
CA GLN A 150 24.70 -6.65 8.96
C GLN A 150 23.37 -5.88 8.92
N ALA A 151 22.67 -5.96 7.79
CA ALA A 151 21.31 -5.45 7.67
C ALA A 151 20.35 -6.31 8.50
N VAL A 152 19.56 -5.66 9.35
CA VAL A 152 18.53 -6.28 10.16
C VAL A 152 17.21 -6.15 9.41
N LEU A 153 16.59 -7.28 9.06
CA LEU A 153 15.25 -7.28 8.48
C LEU A 153 14.25 -6.87 9.57
N LEU A 154 13.57 -5.75 9.37
CA LEU A 154 12.57 -5.25 10.30
C LEU A 154 11.18 -5.79 9.96
N ALA A 155 10.79 -5.67 8.69
CA ALA A 155 9.47 -6.07 8.24
C ALA A 155 9.45 -6.42 6.75
N VAL A 156 8.40 -7.10 6.32
CA VAL A 156 8.04 -7.27 4.90
C VAL A 156 6.64 -6.71 4.71
N GLY A 157 6.45 -5.91 3.67
CA GLY A 157 5.18 -5.24 3.39
C GLY A 157 4.88 -5.09 1.91
N TYR A 158 3.60 -4.92 1.59
CA TYR A 158 3.17 -4.53 0.25
C TYR A 158 3.26 -3.01 0.11
N PHE A 159 3.86 -2.51 -0.96
CA PHE A 159 3.82 -1.07 -1.23
C PHE A 159 2.40 -0.66 -1.63
N VAL A 160 1.83 0.29 -0.90
CA VAL A 160 0.45 0.77 -1.10
C VAL A 160 0.43 2.03 -1.97
N GLY A 161 1.46 2.88 -1.86
CA GLY A 161 1.56 4.12 -2.63
C GLY A 161 2.57 5.09 -2.04
N GLY A 162 2.89 6.14 -2.79
CA GLY A 162 3.91 7.11 -2.43
C GLY A 162 4.43 7.91 -3.61
N SER A 163 5.47 8.69 -3.39
CA SER A 163 6.17 9.50 -4.40
C SER A 163 7.36 8.79 -5.05
N GLU A 164 7.72 7.60 -4.57
CA GLU A 164 8.89 6.84 -5.01
C GLU A 164 8.56 5.86 -6.14
N ALA A 165 9.58 5.47 -6.90
CA ALA A 165 9.48 4.57 -8.05
C ALA A 165 9.31 3.09 -7.64
N LEU A 166 8.43 2.82 -6.68
CA LEU A 166 8.06 1.48 -6.24
C LEU A 166 6.79 1.01 -6.94
N THR A 167 6.67 -0.31 -7.12
CA THR A 167 5.53 -0.94 -7.78
C THR A 167 4.44 -1.23 -6.76
N VAL A 168 3.30 -0.57 -6.90
CA VAL A 168 2.15 -0.77 -6.00
C VAL A 168 1.69 -2.22 -6.04
N GLY A 169 1.45 -2.80 -4.86
CA GLY A 169 1.05 -4.18 -4.68
C GLY A 169 2.21 -5.19 -4.68
N ALA A 170 3.44 -4.77 -4.98
CA ALA A 170 4.60 -5.64 -4.88
C ALA A 170 5.11 -5.73 -3.42
N ARG A 171 5.79 -6.83 -3.10
CA ARG A 171 6.36 -7.11 -1.78
C ARG A 171 7.76 -6.53 -1.67
N TYR A 172 8.01 -5.83 -0.58
CA TYR A 172 9.31 -5.24 -0.27
C TYR A 172 9.77 -5.65 1.11
N ALA A 173 11.06 -5.90 1.23
CA ALA A 173 11.74 -6.05 2.51
C ALA A 173 12.15 -4.67 3.02
N ILE A 174 11.84 -4.40 4.29
CA ILE A 174 12.18 -3.17 4.99
C ILE A 174 13.28 -3.55 5.97
N LEU A 175 14.49 -3.08 5.70
CA LEU A 175 15.69 -3.41 6.46
C LEU A 175 16.26 -2.15 7.09
N ARG A 176 16.91 -2.31 8.24
CA ARG A 176 17.77 -1.30 8.83
C ARG A 176 19.21 -1.78 8.77
N ARG A 177 20.10 -0.94 8.26
CA ARG A 177 21.54 -1.18 8.27
C ARG A 177 22.20 0.02 8.94
N HIS A 178 22.67 -0.17 10.17
CA HIS A 178 23.17 0.92 11.02
C HIS A 178 22.15 2.06 11.20
N ASP A 179 22.44 3.21 10.63
CA ASP A 179 21.71 4.47 10.62
C ASP A 179 20.93 4.69 9.33
N VAL A 180 20.82 3.66 8.46
CA VAL A 180 20.17 3.75 7.16
C VAL A 180 18.96 2.81 7.09
N LEU A 181 17.84 3.34 6.62
CA LEU A 181 16.68 2.58 6.18
C LEU A 181 16.92 2.13 4.73
N GLN A 182 16.84 0.82 4.49
CA GLN A 182 16.89 0.24 3.16
C GLN A 182 15.57 -0.46 2.82
N ILE A 183 15.07 -0.21 1.62
CA ILE A 183 13.94 -0.94 1.05
C ILE A 183 14.44 -1.77 -0.12
N GLN A 184 14.33 -3.08 0.00
CA GLN A 184 14.78 -4.05 -1.00
C GLN A 184 13.60 -4.75 -1.66
N GLY A 185 13.73 -5.02 -2.96
CA GLY A 185 12.76 -5.81 -3.72
C GLY A 185 12.53 -5.30 -5.15
N PRO A 186 11.43 -5.72 -5.81
CA PRO A 186 10.40 -6.64 -5.31
C PRO A 186 10.97 -7.99 -4.88
N VAL A 187 10.51 -8.53 -3.74
CA VAL A 187 11.02 -9.79 -3.15
C VAL A 187 10.91 -10.97 -4.13
N ASP A 188 9.88 -10.98 -4.98
CA ASP A 188 9.62 -12.07 -5.92
C ASP A 188 10.46 -11.99 -7.21
N VAL A 189 11.10 -10.85 -7.49
CA VAL A 189 11.88 -10.62 -8.72
C VAL A 189 13.37 -10.47 -8.43
N GLY A 190 13.72 -9.75 -7.37
CA GLY A 190 15.09 -9.42 -7.01
C GLY A 190 15.18 -9.05 -5.53
N PRO A 191 15.18 -10.03 -4.62
CA PRO A 191 15.06 -9.79 -3.18
C PRO A 191 16.23 -8.99 -2.57
N GLY A 192 17.38 -8.94 -3.24
CA GLY A 192 18.55 -8.17 -2.79
C GLY A 192 18.72 -6.80 -3.47
N THR A 193 17.83 -6.42 -4.39
CA THR A 193 17.94 -5.13 -5.10
C THR A 193 17.49 -4.01 -4.17
N VAL A 194 18.42 -3.13 -3.80
CA VAL A 194 18.12 -1.91 -3.03
C VAL A 194 17.48 -0.88 -3.95
N LEU A 195 16.24 -0.49 -3.64
CA LEU A 195 15.49 0.52 -4.40
C LEU A 195 15.41 1.87 -3.68
N LEU A 196 15.40 1.84 -2.35
CA LEU A 196 15.37 3.03 -1.51
C LEU A 196 16.43 2.88 -0.43
N GLU A 197 17.22 3.93 -0.24
CA GLU A 197 18.23 3.99 0.81
C GLU A 197 18.27 5.42 1.36
N HIS A 198 17.94 5.59 2.64
CA HIS A 198 17.94 6.90 3.30
C HIS A 198 18.43 6.82 4.73
N ALA A 199 19.17 7.85 5.16
CA ALA A 199 19.58 8.01 6.54
C ALA A 199 18.36 8.19 7.44
N LEU A 200 18.26 7.42 8.52
CA LEU A 200 17.14 7.42 9.47
C LEU A 200 16.92 8.79 10.10
N GLU A 201 17.98 9.59 10.29
CA GLU A 201 17.90 10.96 10.81
C GLU A 201 17.08 11.92 9.93
N ALA A 202 16.97 11.62 8.63
CA ALA A 202 16.23 12.43 7.67
C ALA A 202 14.78 11.93 7.46
N LEU A 203 14.36 10.93 8.24
CA LEU A 203 13.07 10.24 8.08
C LEU A 203 12.16 10.50 9.27
N GLU A 204 10.90 10.74 8.94
CA GLU A 204 9.77 10.65 9.85
C GLU A 204 9.04 9.34 9.56
N VAL A 205 8.94 8.49 10.58
CA VAL A 205 8.30 7.18 10.48
C VAL A 205 7.07 7.17 11.37
N SER A 206 5.93 6.78 10.81
CA SER A 206 4.69 6.57 11.55
C SER A 206 4.05 5.24 11.19
N ALA A 207 3.67 4.47 12.19
CA ALA A 207 2.94 3.23 12.06
C ALA A 207 1.50 3.40 12.56
N ILE A 208 0.54 3.24 11.65
CA ILE A 208 -0.89 3.33 11.96
C ILE A 208 -1.51 1.95 11.76
N GLY A 209 -1.67 1.22 12.87
CA GLY A 209 -2.10 -0.18 12.84
C GLY A 209 -1.05 -1.06 12.14
N ASN A 210 -1.41 -1.62 10.98
CA ASN A 210 -0.51 -2.46 10.18
C ASN A 210 0.02 -1.74 8.93
N ARG A 211 -0.08 -0.41 8.90
CA ARG A 211 0.48 0.43 7.84
C ARG A 211 1.69 1.18 8.36
N LEU A 212 2.79 1.08 7.65
CA LEU A 212 3.98 1.90 7.85
C LEU A 212 3.93 3.04 6.83
N VAL A 213 4.05 4.28 7.30
CA VAL A 213 4.27 5.46 6.47
C VAL A 213 5.65 6.00 6.81
N VAL A 214 6.48 6.15 5.78
CA VAL A 214 7.81 6.76 5.89
C VAL A 214 7.80 8.00 5.01
N SER A 215 8.11 9.14 5.61
CA SER A 215 8.30 10.40 4.90
C SER A 215 9.68 10.96 5.21
N GLY A 216 10.24 11.73 4.29
CA GLY A 216 11.56 12.31 4.49
C GLY A 216 11.98 13.23 3.38
N VAL A 217 13.23 13.66 3.42
CA VAL A 217 13.86 14.45 2.36
C VAL A 217 14.92 13.58 1.68
N GLY A 218 14.73 13.30 0.39
CA GLY A 218 15.71 12.54 -0.40
C GLY A 218 16.90 13.39 -0.87
N ASP A 219 17.87 12.74 -1.52
CA ASP A 219 19.17 13.34 -1.93
C ASP A 219 19.06 14.64 -2.73
N ARG A 220 17.98 14.82 -3.49
CA ARG A 220 17.74 16.03 -4.30
C ARG A 220 16.87 17.08 -3.60
N ARG A 221 16.81 17.05 -2.26
CA ARG A 221 15.89 17.87 -1.45
C ARG A 221 14.43 17.70 -1.83
N ARG A 222 14.07 16.58 -2.46
CA ARG A 222 12.68 16.26 -2.77
C ARG A 222 12.09 15.58 -1.56
N HIS A 223 10.98 16.12 -1.07
CA HIS A 223 10.18 15.43 -0.09
C HIS A 223 9.65 14.14 -0.71
N PHE A 224 9.76 13.05 0.03
CA PHE A 224 9.17 11.79 -0.36
C PHE A 224 8.26 11.24 0.73
N VAL A 225 7.29 10.44 0.30
CA VAL A 225 6.40 9.69 1.18
C VAL A 225 6.20 8.32 0.57
N VAL A 226 6.36 7.27 1.35
CA VAL A 226 6.06 5.89 0.97
C VAL A 226 5.22 5.22 2.04
N ALA A 227 4.22 4.44 1.62
CA ALA A 227 3.33 3.72 2.50
C ALA A 227 3.36 2.22 2.19
N PHE A 228 3.51 1.41 3.24
CA PHE A 228 3.52 -0.04 3.17
C PHE A 228 2.41 -0.62 4.04
N GLN A 229 1.76 -1.68 3.56
CA GLN A 229 0.92 -2.56 4.35
C GLN A 229 1.80 -3.72 4.83
N ILE A 230 2.16 -3.73 6.11
CA ILE A 230 3.03 -4.76 6.68
C ILE A 230 2.29 -6.11 6.66
N VAL A 231 3.02 -7.19 6.39
CA VAL A 231 2.49 -8.56 6.37
C VAL A 231 3.30 -9.54 7.21
N ALA A 232 4.55 -9.22 7.52
CA ALA A 232 5.39 -10.02 8.39
C ALA A 232 6.48 -9.16 9.04
N GLY A 233 7.01 -9.61 10.18
CA GLY A 233 8.03 -8.92 10.98
C GLY A 233 7.42 -8.00 12.04
N LEU A 234 8.16 -6.94 12.39
CA LEU A 234 7.72 -5.95 13.37
C LEU A 234 6.53 -5.15 12.81
N GLY A 235 5.50 -4.95 13.64
CA GLY A 235 4.31 -4.18 13.30
C GLY A 235 4.09 -3.01 14.27
N GLY A 236 3.32 -2.01 13.83
CA GLY A 236 2.92 -0.88 14.68
C GLY A 236 4.10 -0.22 15.40
N ASN A 237 3.92 0.02 16.70
CA ASN A 237 4.91 0.69 17.56
C ASN A 237 6.22 -0.10 17.74
N GLU A 238 6.25 -1.40 17.44
CA GLU A 238 7.52 -2.18 17.48
C GLU A 238 8.41 -1.84 16.28
N LEU A 239 7.79 -1.57 15.13
CA LEU A 239 8.49 -1.17 13.93
C LEU A 239 9.02 0.26 14.06
N GLU A 240 8.20 1.17 14.61
CA GLU A 240 8.66 2.53 14.97
C GLU A 240 9.86 2.45 15.91
N ARG A 241 9.76 1.69 17.02
CA ARG A 241 10.88 1.47 17.94
C ARG A 241 12.09 0.83 17.24
N GLY A 242 11.88 -0.14 16.35
CA GLY A 242 12.94 -0.75 15.57
C GLY A 242 13.70 0.23 14.68
N LEU A 243 13.08 1.36 14.32
CA LEU A 243 13.65 2.43 13.50
C LEU A 243 14.19 3.59 14.34
N ASP A 244 13.61 3.85 15.51
CA ASP A 244 13.89 5.00 16.38
C ASP A 244 15.09 4.80 17.33
N VAL A 245 15.53 3.55 17.54
CA VAL A 245 16.58 3.18 18.52
C VAL A 245 17.99 3.59 18.07
N TYR A 246 18.23 4.88 17.83
CA TYR A 246 19.59 5.46 17.87
C TYR A 246 19.71 6.84 18.51
N TRP A 247 18.65 7.42 19.08
CA TRP A 247 18.82 8.69 19.82
C TRP A 247 19.53 8.52 21.18
N ALA A 248 19.51 7.33 21.81
CA ALA A 248 20.10 7.13 23.13
C ALA A 248 21.32 6.18 23.13
N ALA A 249 22.35 6.47 22.35
CA ALA A 249 23.68 6.05 22.77
C ALA A 249 24.11 7.03 23.89
N PRO A 250 24.25 6.60 25.16
CA PRO A 250 24.90 7.46 26.14
C PRO A 250 26.25 7.82 25.57
N ALA A 251 26.56 9.11 25.46
CA ALA A 251 27.90 9.57 25.16
C ALA A 251 28.84 8.83 26.11
N GLY A 252 29.59 7.85 25.58
CA GLY A 252 30.61 7.16 26.36
C GLY A 252 31.51 8.24 26.96
N PRO A 253 31.92 8.12 28.24
CA PRO A 253 32.72 9.15 28.88
C PRO A 253 33.91 9.46 27.98
N ALA A 254 34.06 10.73 27.61
CA ALA A 254 35.18 11.19 26.83
C ALA A 254 36.47 10.80 27.57
N VAL A 255 37.19 9.81 27.03
CA VAL A 255 38.53 9.45 27.51
C VAL A 255 39.43 10.57 27.00
N HIS A 256 39.66 11.57 27.85
CA HIS A 256 40.72 12.55 27.64
C HIS A 256 42.08 11.86 27.86
N PRO A 257 43.04 11.99 26.91
CA PRO A 257 44.39 11.47 27.05
C PRO A 257 45.21 12.21 28.11
#